data_AF-A0A7S1TJU3-F1
#
_entry.id   AF-A0A7S1TJU3-F1
#
_cell.length_a   1.000
_cell.length_b   1.000
_cell.length_c   1.000
_cell.angle_alpha   90.00
_cell.angle_beta   90.00
_cell.angle_gamma   90.00
#
_symmetry.space_group_name_H-M   'P 1'
#
loop_
_entity.id
_entity.type
_entity.pdbx_description
1 polymer ?
#
loop_
_entity_poly.entity_id
_entity_poly.type
_entity_poly.pdbx_seq_one_letter_code
_entity_poly.pdbx_strand_id
1 'polypeptide(L)'
;IGELEGALDDVQLELSIRRRQITRKNMQVLEHEREQAQLEESKGINANEDTARASTEQQSHVVVGDDSIVQDQNVQLSTMTIDKLERELAKAKAEYTALENIECDRLLSFLSTVSDQMLFGKPESAKSGPPFSQDEIMGSHTYRALDAQVRLMRASRAKESLERKTSCDKYAAAISHFTDASKRDTDLRRDSVRSSNETARLREKLSKALDAAEQAKADRDHLSLKYEFVKLDFGTDAVIELLSECARCFAGATGFLSRESERLKQDRACLDKNEDLLSETWLSVVRERGGAYLSEIETLSKTFGDLESLRTSVIKMKATKSGELEKFSADRAKIKKQLDTVSREADALKSRLDGEIERSSVLESLVDRALEHVTKHRASRNEAIVETEKVRVGLSASREATAKLLRQRKVCIAEAAELTKSIRVLEARTDFTTRALESERVRERELSERVAALRAQIEKETVRPQMSPRKLGVSNETESGSRVKMSREDEIEDLRRKLNCSIVTTQPVEVVLTRCGHLFSRQCVNNLIAGRNRKCPICGERFGQDDAKPIYLD
;
A
#
# COMPACT_ATOMS: atom_id res chain seq x y z
N ILE A 1 -11.83 15.34 25.57
CA ILE A 1 -12.54 16.40 24.82
C ILE A 1 -11.83 17.73 25.02
N GLY A 2 -11.68 18.23 26.26
CA GLY A 2 -10.91 19.46 26.53
C GLY A 2 -9.44 19.46 26.06
N GLU A 3 -8.72 18.34 26.12
CA GLU A 3 -7.34 18.23 25.58
C GLU A 3 -7.28 18.24 24.04
N LEU A 4 -8.34 17.80 23.37
CA LEU A 4 -8.44 17.83 21.90
C LEU A 4 -8.86 19.22 21.39
N GLU A 5 -9.66 19.96 22.17
CA GLU A 5 -10.00 21.36 21.88
C GLU A 5 -8.77 22.27 22.04
N GLY A 6 -7.96 22.09 23.09
CA GLY A 6 -6.70 22.83 23.24
C GLY A 6 -5.69 22.57 22.13
N ALA A 7 -5.54 21.31 21.68
CA ALA A 7 -4.67 20.98 20.55
C ALA A 7 -5.16 21.56 19.22
N LEU A 8 -6.48 21.70 19.04
CA LEU A 8 -7.06 22.30 17.84
C LEU A 8 -6.84 23.82 17.81
N ASP A 9 -6.95 24.49 18.95
CA ASP A 9 -6.69 25.93 19.09
C ASP A 9 -5.20 26.25 18.86
N ASP A 10 -4.29 25.41 19.36
CA ASP A 10 -2.84 25.54 19.11
C ASP A 10 -2.50 25.37 17.62
N VAL A 11 -3.11 24.39 16.94
CA VAL A 11 -2.93 24.20 15.49
C VAL A 11 -3.51 25.36 14.70
N GLN A 12 -4.64 25.93 15.11
CA GLN A 12 -5.22 27.11 14.47
C GLN A 12 -4.34 28.36 14.67
N LEU A 13 -3.73 28.52 15.85
CA LEU A 13 -2.79 29.60 16.13
C LEU A 13 -1.51 29.46 15.28
N GLU A 14 -0.95 28.26 15.18
CA GLU A 14 0.21 27.94 14.36
C GLU A 14 -0.05 28.23 12.86
N LEU A 15 -1.24 27.85 12.36
CA LEU A 15 -1.68 28.14 10.99
C LEU A 15 -1.87 29.64 10.74
N SER A 16 -2.38 30.39 11.72
CA SER A 16 -2.53 31.85 11.64
C SER A 16 -1.17 32.55 11.57
N ILE A 17 -0.19 32.09 12.37
CA ILE A 17 1.19 32.60 12.35
C ILE A 17 1.85 32.30 11.00
N ARG A 18 1.72 31.08 10.48
CA ARG A 18 2.25 30.71 9.16
C ARG A 18 1.62 31.51 8.02
N ARG A 19 0.30 31.77 8.05
CA ARG A 19 -0.35 32.63 7.05
C ARG A 19 0.23 34.05 7.07
N ARG A 20 0.41 34.66 8.24
CA ARG A 20 1.02 36.00 8.36
C ARG A 20 2.46 36.03 7.86
N GLN A 21 3.23 34.98 8.09
CA GLN A 21 4.60 34.86 7.58
C GLN A 21 4.64 34.74 6.04
N ILE A 22 3.73 33.97 5.45
CA ILE A 22 3.59 33.85 4.00
C ILE A 22 3.18 35.20 3.39
N THR A 23 2.21 35.91 3.98
CA THR A 23 1.80 37.23 3.50
C THR A 23 2.95 38.24 3.54
N ARG A 24 3.78 38.23 4.61
CA ARG A 24 4.98 39.09 4.67
C ARG A 24 6.01 38.74 3.59
N LYS A 25 6.28 37.45 3.36
CA LYS A 25 7.20 37.03 2.30
C LYS A 25 6.69 37.42 0.91
N ASN A 26 5.39 37.28 0.66
CA ASN A 26 4.80 37.70 -0.61
C ASN A 26 4.88 39.21 -0.82
N MET A 27 4.71 40.01 0.25
CA MET A 27 4.93 41.46 0.19
C MET A 27 6.38 41.82 -0.14
N GLN A 28 7.35 41.13 0.47
CA GLN A 28 8.77 41.34 0.17
C GLN A 28 9.15 40.95 -1.27
N VAL A 29 8.55 39.88 -1.80
CA VAL A 29 8.75 39.48 -3.21
C VAL A 29 8.16 40.53 -4.15
N LEU A 30 6.96 41.04 -3.88
CA LEU A 30 6.34 42.10 -4.69
C LEU A 30 7.13 43.41 -4.65
N GLU A 31 7.74 43.73 -3.51
CA GLU A 31 8.60 44.90 -3.35
C GLU A 31 9.91 44.73 -4.15
N HIS A 32 10.52 43.55 -4.10
CA HIS A 32 11.69 43.21 -4.92
C HIS A 32 11.37 43.19 -6.42
N GLU A 33 10.20 42.71 -6.84
CA GLU A 33 9.74 42.74 -8.23
C GLU A 33 9.52 44.17 -8.72
N ARG A 34 9.01 45.07 -7.87
CA ARG A 34 8.89 46.50 -8.18
C ARG A 34 10.24 47.18 -8.31
N GLU A 35 11.18 46.89 -7.41
CA GLU A 35 12.55 47.40 -7.50
C GLU A 35 13.26 46.89 -8.77
N GLN A 36 13.06 45.62 -9.15
CA GLN A 36 13.58 45.07 -10.39
C GLN A 36 12.95 45.72 -11.63
N ALA A 37 11.64 45.96 -11.63
CA ALA A 37 10.97 46.65 -12.72
C ALA A 37 11.49 48.09 -12.90
N GLN A 38 11.74 48.82 -11.80
CA GLN A 38 12.35 50.15 -11.85
C GLN A 38 13.82 50.13 -12.32
N LEU A 39 14.58 49.09 -11.95
CA LEU A 39 15.92 48.85 -12.45
C LEU A 39 15.94 48.48 -13.95
N GLU A 40 14.94 47.77 -14.44
CA GLU A 40 14.80 47.44 -15.86
C GLU A 40 14.35 48.65 -16.69
N GLU A 41 13.47 49.49 -16.14
CA GLU A 41 13.02 50.74 -16.78
C GLU A 41 14.17 51.76 -16.89
N SER A 42 14.97 51.91 -15.84
CA SER A 42 16.18 52.75 -15.88
C SER A 42 17.28 52.21 -16.80
N LYS A 43 17.43 50.88 -16.94
CA LYS A 43 18.32 50.26 -17.93
C LYS A 43 17.79 50.39 -19.36
N GLY A 44 16.47 50.37 -19.55
CA GLY A 44 15.83 50.55 -20.86
C GLY A 44 15.98 51.97 -21.43
N ILE A 45 16.05 52.97 -20.55
CA ILE A 45 16.30 54.37 -20.95
C ILE A 45 17.77 54.55 -21.39
N ASN A 46 18.73 53.96 -20.67
CA ASN A 46 20.15 54.04 -21.05
C ASN A 46 20.50 53.17 -22.27
N ALA A 47 19.83 52.03 -22.47
CA ALA A 47 20.07 51.16 -23.62
C ALA A 47 19.65 51.79 -24.97
N ASN A 48 18.71 52.75 -24.98
CA ASN A 48 18.30 53.47 -26.19
C ASN A 48 19.34 54.50 -26.67
N GLU A 49 20.21 55.01 -25.79
CA GLU A 49 21.31 55.91 -26.18
C GLU A 49 22.53 55.13 -26.71
N ASP A 50 22.79 53.93 -26.17
CA ASP A 50 23.94 53.12 -26.58
C ASP A 50 23.67 52.26 -27.84
N THR A 51 22.43 51.85 -28.09
CA THR A 51 22.09 51.03 -29.28
C THR A 51 22.06 51.81 -30.60
N ALA A 52 22.10 53.15 -30.56
CA ALA A 52 22.30 53.97 -31.76
C ALA A 52 23.76 53.94 -32.29
N ARG A 53 24.73 53.43 -31.51
CA ARG A 53 26.16 53.41 -31.89
C ARG A 53 26.74 52.03 -32.20
N ALA A 54 26.05 50.93 -31.90
CA ALA A 54 26.58 49.57 -32.05
C ALA A 54 25.94 48.76 -33.19
N SER A 55 25.43 49.41 -34.23
CA SER A 55 25.03 48.74 -35.48
C SER A 55 26.23 48.54 -36.41
N THR A 56 27.30 47.92 -35.91
CA THR A 56 28.38 47.39 -36.74
C THR A 56 29.10 46.30 -35.97
N GLU A 57 29.27 45.16 -36.64
CA GLU A 57 30.12 44.01 -36.30
C GLU A 57 29.52 42.84 -35.51
N GLN A 58 29.86 41.66 -36.08
CA GLN A 58 29.89 40.30 -35.51
C GLN A 58 28.61 39.45 -35.53
N GLN A 59 28.48 38.74 -36.65
CA GLN A 59 28.17 37.31 -36.66
C GLN A 59 29.12 36.55 -35.72
N SER A 60 28.59 35.75 -34.80
CA SER A 60 29.25 34.50 -34.40
C SER A 60 28.28 33.48 -33.79
N HIS A 61 28.49 32.25 -34.25
CA HIS A 61 28.05 30.94 -33.79
C HIS A 61 27.64 30.82 -32.31
N VAL A 62 26.46 30.23 -32.06
CA VAL A 62 26.13 29.56 -30.79
C VAL A 62 25.98 28.07 -31.07
N VAL A 63 26.92 27.29 -30.54
CA VAL A 63 26.82 25.84 -30.43
C VAL A 63 25.86 25.53 -29.28
N VAL A 64 24.72 24.91 -29.59
CA VAL A 64 23.83 24.32 -28.59
C VAL A 64 24.47 23.01 -28.15
N GLY A 65 24.88 22.94 -26.89
CA GLY A 65 25.29 21.68 -26.25
C GLY A 65 24.05 20.84 -25.94
N ASP A 66 23.99 19.65 -26.53
CA ASP A 66 22.92 18.67 -26.36
C ASP A 66 22.98 18.00 -24.96
N ASP A 67 22.38 18.64 -23.96
CA ASP A 67 22.16 18.02 -22.63
C ASP A 67 21.06 16.93 -22.66
N SER A 68 20.21 16.88 -23.70
CA SER A 68 19.17 15.84 -23.82
C SER A 68 19.74 14.47 -24.17
N ILE A 69 20.87 14.41 -24.89
CA ILE A 69 21.50 13.16 -25.31
C ILE A 69 22.13 12.44 -24.11
N VAL A 70 22.65 13.19 -23.13
CA VAL A 70 23.27 12.63 -21.92
C VAL A 70 22.23 12.04 -20.96
N GLN A 71 21.01 12.60 -20.90
CA GLN A 71 19.94 12.10 -20.05
C GLN A 71 19.24 10.86 -20.62
N ASP A 72 19.00 10.80 -21.93
CA ASP A 72 18.42 9.61 -22.59
C ASP A 72 19.35 8.39 -22.51
N GLN A 73 20.66 8.60 -22.62
CA GLN A 73 21.65 7.54 -22.43
C GLN A 73 21.62 7.00 -20.99
N ASN A 74 21.38 7.86 -19.99
CA ASN A 74 21.35 7.46 -18.58
C ASN A 74 20.08 6.67 -18.23
N VAL A 75 18.94 7.00 -18.86
CA VAL A 75 17.69 6.22 -18.76
C VAL A 75 17.85 4.86 -19.43
N GLN A 76 18.47 4.79 -20.61
CA GLN A 76 18.74 3.52 -21.29
C GLN A 76 19.70 2.61 -20.49
N LEU A 77 20.79 3.16 -19.95
CA LEU A 77 21.73 2.45 -19.08
C LEU A 77 21.02 1.88 -17.84
N SER A 78 20.11 2.66 -17.24
CA SER A 78 19.32 2.25 -16.07
C SER A 78 18.32 1.14 -16.40
N THR A 79 17.63 1.20 -17.55
CA THR A 79 16.75 0.11 -18.01
C THR A 79 17.52 -1.19 -18.27
N MET A 80 18.70 -1.11 -18.88
CA MET A 80 19.55 -2.29 -19.09
C MET A 80 20.05 -2.91 -17.77
N THR A 81 20.24 -2.10 -16.73
CA THR A 81 20.61 -2.61 -15.40
C THR A 81 19.44 -3.26 -14.69
N ILE A 82 18.22 -2.72 -14.83
CA ILE A 82 16.99 -3.35 -14.34
C ILE A 82 16.80 -4.73 -14.98
N ASP A 83 16.91 -4.84 -16.30
CA ASP A 83 16.77 -6.12 -17.03
C ASP A 83 17.83 -7.16 -16.61
N LYS A 84 19.02 -6.70 -16.20
CA LYS A 84 20.07 -7.58 -15.65
C LYS A 84 19.68 -8.08 -14.26
N LEU A 85 19.19 -7.21 -13.39
CA LEU A 85 18.72 -7.56 -12.05
C LEU A 85 17.48 -8.47 -12.09
N GLU A 86 16.58 -8.30 -13.06
CA GLU A 86 15.43 -9.19 -13.26
C GLU A 86 15.84 -10.60 -13.63
N ARG A 87 16.85 -10.74 -14.49
CA ARG A 87 17.43 -12.05 -14.83
C ARG A 87 18.11 -12.70 -13.63
N GLU A 88 18.83 -11.94 -12.82
CA GLU A 88 19.45 -12.43 -11.57
C GLU A 88 18.39 -12.84 -10.54
N LEU A 89 17.31 -12.07 -10.40
CA LEU A 89 16.17 -12.40 -9.54
C LEU A 89 15.44 -13.66 -10.00
N ALA A 90 15.22 -13.81 -11.31
CA ALA A 90 14.62 -15.01 -11.89
C ALA A 90 15.49 -16.24 -11.65
N LYS A 91 16.82 -16.10 -11.78
CA LYS A 91 17.78 -17.17 -11.49
C LYS A 91 17.77 -17.55 -10.00
N ALA A 92 17.77 -16.58 -9.09
CA ALA A 92 17.69 -16.83 -7.65
C ALA A 92 16.36 -17.49 -7.23
N LYS A 93 15.24 -17.09 -7.86
CA LYS A 93 13.93 -17.74 -7.66
C LYS A 93 13.92 -19.19 -8.15
N ALA A 94 14.53 -19.46 -9.31
CA ALA A 94 14.67 -20.81 -9.84
C ALA A 94 15.56 -21.70 -8.94
N GLU A 95 16.65 -21.15 -8.39
CA GLU A 95 17.51 -21.86 -7.43
C GLU A 95 16.78 -22.15 -6.11
N TYR A 96 16.00 -21.19 -5.58
CA TYR A 96 15.21 -21.38 -4.37
C TYR A 96 14.13 -22.44 -4.54
N THR A 97 13.35 -22.37 -5.63
CA THR A 97 12.30 -23.36 -5.94
C THR A 97 12.87 -24.76 -6.21
N ALA A 98 14.05 -24.87 -6.82
CA ALA A 98 14.74 -26.13 -6.98
C ALA A 98 15.16 -26.75 -5.62
N LEU A 99 15.65 -25.94 -4.69
CA LEU A 99 16.00 -26.40 -3.34
C LEU A 99 14.76 -26.81 -2.53
N GLU A 100 13.68 -26.04 -2.63
CA GLU A 100 12.39 -26.33 -1.97
C GLU A 100 11.80 -27.64 -2.49
N ASN A 101 11.84 -27.89 -3.80
CA ASN A 101 11.40 -29.15 -4.40
C ASN A 101 12.25 -30.34 -3.98
N ILE A 102 13.58 -30.20 -3.87
CA ILE A 102 14.47 -31.26 -3.37
C ILE A 102 14.16 -31.61 -1.90
N GLU A 103 13.78 -30.62 -1.10
CA GLU A 103 13.41 -30.80 0.30
C GLU A 103 12.01 -31.45 0.43
N CYS A 104 11.07 -31.08 -0.44
CA CYS A 104 9.77 -31.77 -0.59
C CYS A 104 9.92 -33.22 -1.03
N ASP A 105 10.75 -33.53 -2.03
CA ASP A 105 10.99 -34.91 -2.50
C ASP A 105 11.68 -35.77 -1.43
N ARG A 106 12.57 -35.19 -0.61
CA ARG A 106 13.17 -35.86 0.54
C ARG A 106 12.17 -36.12 1.66
N LEU A 107 11.28 -35.18 1.95
CA LEU A 107 10.20 -35.37 2.93
C LEU A 107 9.17 -36.38 2.44
N LEU A 108 8.83 -36.39 1.15
CA LEU A 108 7.94 -37.38 0.54
C LEU A 108 8.55 -38.79 0.52
N SER A 109 9.85 -38.93 0.20
CA SER A 109 10.54 -40.22 0.28
C SER A 109 10.70 -40.70 1.73
N PHE A 110 10.94 -39.80 2.69
CA PHE A 110 10.94 -40.13 4.12
C PHE A 110 9.55 -40.57 4.59
N LEU A 111 8.48 -39.85 4.23
CA LEU A 111 7.11 -40.21 4.55
C LEU A 111 6.69 -41.52 3.86
N SER A 112 7.14 -41.78 2.63
CA SER A 112 6.96 -43.07 1.95
C SER A 112 7.65 -44.19 2.72
N THR A 113 8.89 -43.98 3.16
CA THR A 113 9.66 -45.00 3.90
C THR A 113 9.04 -45.28 5.28
N VAL A 114 8.55 -44.25 5.97
CA VAL A 114 7.83 -44.38 7.25
C VAL A 114 6.47 -45.05 7.05
N SER A 115 5.77 -44.75 5.94
CA SER A 115 4.51 -45.39 5.58
C SER A 115 4.70 -46.88 5.24
N ASP A 116 5.77 -47.22 4.51
CA ASP A 116 6.10 -48.61 4.16
C ASP A 116 6.53 -49.43 5.40
N GLN A 117 7.23 -48.81 6.35
CA GLN A 117 7.57 -49.41 7.65
C GLN A 117 6.36 -49.60 8.57
N MET A 118 5.33 -48.75 8.46
CA MET A 118 4.10 -48.83 9.26
C MET A 118 3.09 -49.84 8.68
N LEU A 119 3.11 -50.10 7.36
CA LEU A 119 2.13 -50.98 6.69
C LEU A 119 2.58 -52.45 6.57
N PHE A 120 3.87 -52.75 6.60
CA PHE A 120 4.38 -54.13 6.55
C PHE A 120 5.23 -54.47 7.77
N GLY A 121 4.57 -54.82 8.87
CA GLY A 121 5.24 -55.30 10.07
C GLY A 121 5.93 -56.65 9.85
N LYS A 122 7.27 -56.66 9.94
CA LYS A 122 8.08 -57.73 10.56
C LYS A 122 9.44 -57.19 10.99
N PRO A 123 9.91 -57.46 12.22
CA PRO A 123 11.25 -57.10 12.65
C PRO A 123 12.22 -58.25 12.35
N GLU A 124 13.37 -57.99 11.71
CA GLU A 124 14.65 -58.63 12.06
C GLU A 124 15.85 -58.15 11.24
N SER A 125 16.95 -57.97 11.98
CA SER A 125 18.35 -57.84 11.57
C SER A 125 18.85 -56.51 10.98
N ALA A 126 19.59 -55.79 11.83
CA ALA A 126 20.44 -54.68 11.49
C ALA A 126 21.67 -55.12 10.68
N LYS A 127 22.09 -54.29 9.71
CA LYS A 127 23.52 -54.10 9.40
C LYS A 127 23.82 -52.61 9.21
N SER A 128 24.70 -52.14 10.09
CA SER A 128 25.54 -50.94 10.07
C SER A 128 25.71 -50.25 8.72
N GLY A 129 25.12 -49.07 8.57
CA GLY A 129 25.63 -47.98 7.72
C GLY A 129 26.22 -46.87 8.61
N PRO A 130 27.16 -46.07 8.11
CA PRO A 130 27.94 -45.14 8.94
C PRO A 130 27.05 -44.05 9.54
N PRO A 131 27.42 -43.46 10.69
CA PRO A 131 26.65 -42.39 11.31
C PRO A 131 26.80 -41.15 10.42
N PHE A 132 25.79 -40.86 9.59
CA PHE A 132 25.69 -39.54 8.99
C PHE A 132 25.33 -38.55 10.11
N SER A 133 26.26 -37.64 10.41
CA SER A 133 26.04 -36.48 11.27
C SER A 133 24.89 -35.64 10.68
N GLN A 134 23.68 -35.84 11.20
CA GLN A 134 22.51 -35.04 10.80
C GLN A 134 22.74 -33.53 11.02
N ASP A 135 23.63 -33.15 11.93
CA ASP A 135 23.93 -31.76 12.26
C ASP A 135 24.79 -31.03 11.19
N GLU A 136 25.64 -31.72 10.42
CA GLU A 136 26.48 -31.05 9.40
C GLU A 136 25.77 -30.84 8.04
N ILE A 137 24.82 -31.73 7.70
CA ILE A 137 24.10 -31.67 6.43
C ILE A 137 22.84 -30.78 6.54
N MET A 138 22.12 -30.83 7.66
CA MET A 138 21.00 -29.92 7.95
C MET A 138 21.48 -28.48 8.06
N GLY A 139 22.62 -28.22 8.70
CA GLY A 139 23.23 -26.90 8.78
C GLY A 139 23.63 -26.34 7.41
N SER A 140 24.23 -27.15 6.54
CA SER A 140 24.65 -26.73 5.18
C SER A 140 23.49 -26.37 4.27
N HIS A 141 22.41 -27.16 4.25
CA HIS A 141 21.25 -26.91 3.39
C HIS A 141 20.37 -25.77 3.91
N THR A 142 20.13 -25.70 5.22
CA THR A 142 19.38 -24.58 5.82
C THR A 142 20.15 -23.26 5.70
N TYR A 143 21.48 -23.26 5.84
CA TYR A 143 22.31 -22.08 5.63
C TYR A 143 22.34 -21.64 4.16
N ARG A 144 22.38 -22.58 3.21
CA ARG A 144 22.26 -22.27 1.76
C ARG A 144 20.88 -21.73 1.39
N ALA A 145 19.81 -22.27 1.95
CA ALA A 145 18.45 -21.76 1.74
C ALA A 145 18.28 -20.35 2.34
N LEU A 146 18.82 -20.11 3.53
CA LEU A 146 18.81 -18.80 4.17
C LEU A 146 19.66 -17.78 3.41
N ASP A 147 20.83 -18.16 2.92
CA ASP A 147 21.69 -17.32 2.10
C ASP A 147 21.05 -17.01 0.73
N ALA A 148 20.38 -17.99 0.10
CA ALA A 148 19.58 -17.76 -1.11
C ALA A 148 18.43 -16.77 -0.84
N GLN A 149 17.73 -16.91 0.29
CA GLN A 149 16.64 -16.01 0.68
C GLN A 149 17.14 -14.59 0.97
N VAL A 150 18.30 -14.44 1.62
CA VAL A 150 18.93 -13.13 1.88
C VAL A 150 19.40 -12.47 0.58
N ARG A 151 19.96 -13.23 -0.37
CA ARG A 151 20.31 -12.71 -1.71
C ARG A 151 19.07 -12.27 -2.47
N LEU A 152 17.98 -13.02 -2.39
CA LEU A 152 16.71 -12.69 -3.04
C LEU A 152 16.08 -11.41 -2.46
N MET A 153 16.11 -11.26 -1.13
CA MET A 153 15.69 -10.04 -0.42
C MET A 153 16.55 -8.82 -0.81
N ARG A 154 17.88 -8.99 -0.90
CA ARG A 154 18.80 -7.92 -1.32
C ARG A 154 18.58 -7.52 -2.78
N ALA A 155 18.39 -8.48 -3.68
CA ALA A 155 18.10 -8.23 -5.08
C ALA A 155 16.74 -7.53 -5.27
N SER A 156 15.71 -7.93 -4.51
CA SER A 156 14.39 -7.30 -4.56
C SER A 156 14.43 -5.84 -4.06
N ARG A 157 15.16 -5.56 -2.97
CA ARG A 157 15.37 -4.18 -2.48
C ARG A 157 16.18 -3.32 -3.46
N ALA A 158 17.20 -3.90 -4.10
CA ALA A 158 17.99 -3.19 -5.11
C ALA A 158 17.14 -2.84 -6.34
N LYS A 159 16.26 -3.76 -6.77
CA LYS A 159 15.28 -3.54 -7.85
C LYS A 159 14.32 -2.39 -7.51
N GLU A 160 13.66 -2.45 -6.35
CA GLU A 160 12.73 -1.40 -5.91
C GLU A 160 13.42 -0.03 -5.78
N SER A 161 14.66 0.00 -5.29
CA SER A 161 15.43 1.24 -5.19
C SER A 161 15.75 1.86 -6.55
N LEU A 162 16.07 1.02 -7.55
CA LEU A 162 16.37 1.46 -8.91
C LEU A 162 15.11 1.85 -9.69
N GLU A 163 13.98 1.16 -9.49
CA GLU A 163 12.67 1.52 -10.03
C GLU A 163 12.19 2.86 -9.47
N ARG A 164 12.37 3.12 -8.17
CA ARG A 164 12.08 4.43 -7.58
C ARG A 164 12.97 5.53 -8.17
N LYS A 165 14.26 5.25 -8.35
CA LYS A 165 15.21 6.22 -8.92
C LYS A 165 14.89 6.55 -10.38
N THR A 166 14.64 5.54 -11.21
CA THR A 166 14.21 5.74 -12.60
C THR A 166 12.86 6.43 -12.71
N SER A 167 11.93 6.19 -11.79
CA SER A 167 10.68 6.95 -11.73
C SER A 167 10.92 8.42 -11.37
N CYS A 168 11.77 8.71 -10.38
CA CYS A 168 12.15 10.09 -10.03
C CYS A 168 12.85 10.81 -11.20
N ASP A 169 13.76 10.12 -11.90
CA ASP A 169 14.47 10.68 -13.05
C ASP A 169 13.51 10.99 -14.22
N LYS A 170 12.51 10.11 -14.47
CA LYS A 170 11.43 10.37 -15.43
C LYS A 170 10.58 11.59 -15.05
N TYR A 171 10.25 11.74 -13.77
CA TYR A 171 9.51 12.92 -13.29
C TYR A 171 10.35 14.20 -13.38
N ALA A 172 11.64 14.13 -13.07
CA ALA A 172 12.56 15.27 -13.21
C ALA A 172 12.71 15.71 -14.68
N ALA A 173 12.83 14.76 -15.61
CA ALA A 173 12.86 15.04 -17.04
C ALA A 173 11.55 15.67 -17.53
N ALA A 174 10.39 15.16 -17.09
CA ALA A 174 9.09 15.71 -17.42
C ALA A 174 8.92 17.16 -16.90
N ILE A 175 9.42 17.45 -15.69
CA ILE A 175 9.43 18.81 -15.13
C ILE A 175 10.32 19.72 -15.96
N SER A 176 11.53 19.27 -16.35
CA SER A 176 12.45 20.04 -17.20
C SER A 176 11.81 20.40 -18.54
N HIS A 177 11.22 19.41 -19.22
CA HIS A 177 10.49 19.62 -20.47
C HIS A 177 9.32 20.61 -20.32
N PHE A 178 8.59 20.55 -19.20
CA PHE A 178 7.49 21.47 -18.93
C PHE A 178 8.00 22.90 -18.71
N THR A 179 9.09 23.08 -17.96
CA THR A 179 9.75 24.39 -17.80
C THR A 179 10.28 24.95 -19.10
N ASP A 180 10.88 24.14 -19.97
CA ASP A 180 11.38 24.61 -21.27
C ASP A 180 10.25 24.93 -22.25
N ALA A 181 9.16 24.16 -22.22
CA ALA A 181 7.96 24.48 -22.97
C ALA A 181 7.32 25.80 -22.49
N SER A 182 7.30 26.04 -21.18
CA SER A 182 6.81 27.29 -20.58
C SER A 182 7.68 28.49 -21.00
N LYS A 183 9.02 28.35 -20.99
CA LYS A 183 9.94 29.37 -21.49
C LYS A 183 9.70 29.68 -22.97
N ARG A 184 9.57 28.66 -23.82
CA ARG A 184 9.25 28.86 -25.25
C ARG A 184 7.91 29.57 -25.47
N ASP A 185 6.89 29.28 -24.67
CA ASP A 185 5.61 30.00 -24.74
C ASP A 185 5.77 31.48 -24.35
N THR A 186 6.59 31.78 -23.33
CA THR A 186 6.89 33.17 -22.95
C THR A 186 7.67 33.92 -24.02
N ASP A 187 8.63 33.26 -24.68
CA ASP A 187 9.41 33.86 -25.77
C ASP A 187 8.57 34.10 -27.01
N LEU A 188 7.71 33.14 -27.39
CA LEU A 188 6.75 33.30 -28.49
C LEU A 188 5.75 34.45 -28.23
N ARG A 189 5.30 34.63 -26.99
CA ARG A 189 4.47 35.79 -26.62
C ARG A 189 5.25 37.10 -26.77
N ARG A 190 6.52 37.13 -26.34
CA ARG A 190 7.39 38.32 -26.47
C ARG A 190 7.61 38.67 -27.94
N ASP A 191 7.86 37.68 -28.79
CA ASP A 191 8.04 37.88 -30.23
C ASP A 191 6.73 38.28 -30.94
N SER A 192 5.58 37.75 -30.51
CA SER A 192 4.28 38.20 -31.00
C SER A 192 4.00 39.66 -30.63
N VAL A 193 4.38 40.11 -29.44
CA VAL A 193 4.25 41.52 -29.03
C VAL A 193 5.21 42.41 -29.83
N ARG A 194 6.45 41.97 -30.06
CA ARG A 194 7.42 42.68 -30.91
C ARG A 194 6.90 42.82 -32.35
N SER A 195 6.40 41.74 -32.94
CA SER A 195 5.81 41.74 -34.27
C SER A 195 4.57 42.66 -34.35
N SER A 196 3.70 42.63 -33.33
CA SER A 196 2.55 43.54 -33.25
C SER A 196 2.99 45.01 -33.20
N ASN A 197 3.98 45.34 -32.39
CA ASN A 197 4.53 46.71 -32.30
C ASN A 197 5.20 47.16 -33.60
N GLU A 198 5.90 46.26 -34.31
CA GLU A 198 6.48 46.52 -35.63
C GLU A 198 5.38 46.82 -36.66
N THR A 199 4.29 46.03 -36.67
CA THR A 199 3.15 46.28 -37.56
C THR A 199 2.42 47.58 -37.24
N ALA A 200 2.34 47.97 -35.97
CA ALA A 200 1.78 49.26 -35.55
C ALA A 200 2.63 50.43 -36.05
N ARG A 201 3.97 50.34 -35.92
CA ARG A 201 4.91 51.33 -36.48
C ARG A 201 4.82 51.45 -37.99
N LEU A 202 4.71 50.32 -38.71
CA LEU A 202 4.54 50.32 -40.17
C LEU A 202 3.19 50.92 -40.60
N ARG A 203 2.11 50.69 -39.85
CA ARG A 203 0.81 51.34 -40.09
C ARG A 203 0.88 52.84 -39.87
N GLU A 204 1.55 53.30 -38.82
CA GLU A 204 1.74 54.72 -38.56
C GLU A 204 2.56 55.40 -39.68
N LYS A 205 3.65 54.76 -40.12
CA LYS A 205 4.44 55.23 -41.28
C LYS A 205 3.60 55.28 -42.56
N LEU A 206 2.76 54.27 -42.80
CA LEU A 206 1.87 54.23 -43.95
C LEU A 206 0.82 55.34 -43.89
N SER A 207 0.24 55.61 -42.72
CA SER A 207 -0.70 56.72 -42.51
C SER A 207 -0.05 58.06 -42.86
N LYS A 208 1.13 58.34 -42.31
CA LYS A 208 1.88 59.58 -42.61
C LYS A 208 2.24 59.72 -44.08
N ALA A 209 2.54 58.61 -44.76
CA ALA A 209 2.82 58.61 -46.20
C ALA A 209 1.56 58.86 -47.04
N LEU A 210 0.40 58.35 -46.61
CA LEU A 210 -0.89 58.62 -47.25
C LEU A 210 -1.29 60.09 -47.08
N ASP A 211 -1.17 60.64 -45.87
CA ASP A 211 -1.47 62.05 -45.60
C ASP A 211 -0.56 62.98 -46.44
N ALA A 212 0.73 62.63 -46.57
CA ALA A 212 1.68 63.36 -47.43
C ALA A 212 1.33 63.26 -48.92
N ALA A 213 0.84 62.11 -49.39
CA ALA A 213 0.42 61.93 -50.78
C ALA A 213 -0.87 62.71 -51.10
N GLU A 214 -1.82 62.77 -50.15
CA GLU A 214 -3.03 63.59 -50.28
C GLU A 214 -2.69 65.08 -50.31
N GLN A 215 -1.76 65.54 -49.47
CA GLN A 215 -1.27 66.92 -49.49
C GLN A 215 -0.57 67.26 -50.82
N ALA A 216 0.29 66.39 -51.33
CA ALA A 216 0.96 66.59 -52.62
C ALA A 216 -0.04 66.65 -53.79
N LYS A 217 -1.13 65.87 -53.73
CA LYS A 217 -2.22 65.94 -54.70
C LYS A 217 -2.96 67.28 -54.62
N ALA A 218 -3.25 67.78 -53.41
CA ALA A 218 -3.86 69.08 -53.21
C ALA A 218 -2.97 70.22 -53.74
N ASP A 219 -1.66 70.16 -53.50
CA ASP A 219 -0.69 71.14 -53.99
C ASP A 219 -0.59 71.15 -55.53
N ARG A 220 -0.61 69.97 -56.15
CA ARG A 220 -0.65 69.82 -57.61
C ARG A 220 -1.93 70.42 -58.19
N ASP A 221 -3.08 70.13 -57.59
CA ASP A 221 -4.37 70.63 -58.07
C ASP A 221 -4.44 72.16 -57.92
N HIS A 222 -3.87 72.73 -56.84
CA HIS A 222 -3.71 74.17 -56.65
C HIS A 222 -2.77 74.81 -57.68
N LEU A 223 -1.65 74.16 -58.02
CA LEU A 223 -0.73 74.61 -59.09
C LEU A 223 -1.39 74.55 -60.47
N SER A 224 -2.19 73.53 -60.75
CA SER A 224 -2.97 73.42 -61.97
C SER A 224 -4.00 74.55 -62.09
N LEU A 225 -4.65 74.93 -60.97
CA LEU A 225 -5.54 76.09 -60.94
C LEU A 225 -4.80 77.41 -61.20
N LYS A 226 -3.61 77.59 -60.59
CA LYS A 226 -2.74 78.76 -60.86
C LYS A 226 -2.28 78.81 -62.32
N TYR A 227 -1.96 77.68 -62.92
CA TYR A 227 -1.58 77.60 -64.32
C TYR A 227 -2.74 78.01 -65.25
N GLU A 228 -3.95 77.51 -65.00
CA GLU A 228 -5.14 77.91 -65.76
C GLU A 228 -5.51 79.40 -65.52
N PHE A 229 -5.27 79.94 -64.32
CA PHE A 229 -5.42 81.37 -64.02
C PHE A 229 -4.43 82.23 -64.83
N VAL A 230 -3.14 81.87 -64.85
CA VAL A 230 -2.09 82.59 -65.62
C VAL A 230 -2.32 82.48 -67.13
N LYS A 231 -2.87 81.36 -67.61
CA LYS A 231 -3.24 81.15 -69.01
C LYS A 231 -4.41 82.03 -69.47
N LEU A 232 -5.28 82.45 -68.54
CA LEU A 232 -6.40 83.36 -68.80
C LEU A 232 -6.01 84.84 -68.74
N ASP A 233 -4.92 85.21 -68.04
CA ASP A 233 -4.42 86.60 -67.93
C ASP A 233 -3.52 87.05 -69.11
N PHE A 234 -3.07 86.15 -69.99
CA PHE A 234 -2.11 86.45 -71.07
C PHE A 234 -2.68 86.41 -72.49
N GLY A 235 -3.96 86.74 -72.65
CA GLY A 235 -4.56 86.84 -73.98
C GLY A 235 -5.67 87.86 -74.06
N THR A 236 -5.31 89.15 -74.25
CA THR A 236 -6.04 90.12 -75.10
C THR A 236 -5.54 91.58 -75.04
N ASP A 237 -4.43 91.92 -74.37
CA ASP A 237 -4.06 93.34 -74.15
C ASP A 237 -2.93 93.92 -75.05
N ALA A 238 -2.46 93.20 -76.08
CA ALA A 238 -1.35 93.69 -76.94
C ALA A 238 -1.68 93.83 -78.44
N VAL A 239 -2.91 93.54 -78.87
CA VAL A 239 -3.27 93.47 -80.32
C VAL A 239 -4.26 94.56 -80.76
N ILE A 240 -4.86 95.30 -79.83
CA ILE A 240 -5.85 96.35 -80.14
C ILE A 240 -5.22 97.76 -80.22
N GLU A 241 -4.04 97.98 -79.63
CA GLU A 241 -3.40 99.31 -79.60
C GLU A 241 -2.51 99.63 -80.82
N LEU A 242 -2.15 98.63 -81.65
CA LEU A 242 -1.29 98.82 -82.82
C LEU A 242 -2.06 99.06 -84.15
N LEU A 243 -3.40 98.99 -84.13
CA LEU A 243 -4.25 99.11 -85.33
C LEU A 243 -4.95 100.47 -85.47
N SER A 244 -4.80 101.37 -84.49
CA SER A 244 -5.46 102.70 -84.45
C SER A 244 -4.57 103.90 -84.82
N GLU A 245 -3.26 103.71 -85.08
CA GLU A 245 -2.34 104.82 -85.45
C GLU A 245 -1.87 104.84 -86.92
N CYS A 246 -2.16 103.79 -87.70
CA CYS A 246 -1.78 103.71 -89.12
C CYS A 246 -2.79 104.33 -90.11
N ALA A 247 -3.90 104.92 -89.64
CA ALA A 247 -4.96 105.46 -90.49
C ALA A 247 -4.84 106.98 -90.81
N ARG A 248 -3.76 107.66 -90.38
CA ARG A 248 -3.66 109.13 -90.50
C ARG A 248 -2.31 109.62 -91.04
N CYS A 249 -1.95 109.26 -92.27
CA CYS A 249 -1.12 110.09 -93.18
C CYS A 249 -0.95 109.43 -94.56
N PHE A 250 -2.04 109.35 -95.34
CA PHE A 250 -1.97 109.11 -96.78
C PHE A 250 -2.07 110.46 -97.52
N ALA A 251 -0.94 111.03 -97.94
CA ALA A 251 -0.86 112.04 -99.01
C ALA A 251 0.61 112.20 -99.50
N GLY A 252 1.01 111.42 -100.49
CA GLY A 252 2.38 111.40 -101.05
C GLY A 252 2.52 110.46 -102.25
N ALA A 253 1.81 110.80 -103.32
CA ALA A 253 1.51 110.05 -104.53
C ALA A 253 2.66 109.25 -105.22
N THR A 254 2.34 107.99 -105.54
CA THR A 254 2.63 107.22 -106.78
C THR A 254 4.06 106.92 -107.27
N GLY A 255 5.13 107.32 -106.57
CA GLY A 255 6.51 106.89 -106.91
C GLY A 255 7.13 105.83 -105.98
N PHE A 256 6.71 105.78 -104.73
CA PHE A 256 7.29 104.94 -103.66
C PHE A 256 6.69 103.52 -103.61
N LEU A 257 5.42 103.37 -104.04
CA LEU A 257 4.64 102.12 -103.95
C LEU A 257 5.22 100.96 -104.75
N SER A 258 6.01 101.20 -105.80
CA SER A 258 6.58 100.11 -106.62
C SER A 258 7.84 99.48 -106.00
N ARG A 259 8.63 100.23 -105.19
CA ARG A 259 9.82 99.68 -104.52
C ARG A 259 9.47 99.02 -103.20
N GLU A 260 8.51 99.59 -102.47
CA GLU A 260 8.02 99.01 -101.23
C GLU A 260 7.23 97.71 -101.49
N SER A 261 6.52 97.60 -102.63
CA SER A 261 5.86 96.35 -103.03
C SER A 261 6.85 95.20 -103.29
N GLU A 262 8.01 95.46 -103.90
CA GLU A 262 9.03 94.42 -104.14
C GLU A 262 9.73 94.00 -102.84
N ARG A 263 9.99 94.96 -101.94
CA ARG A 263 10.58 94.70 -100.61
C ARG A 263 9.61 93.90 -99.72
N LEU A 264 8.33 94.28 -99.70
CA LEU A 264 7.29 93.53 -98.99
C LEU A 264 7.06 92.12 -99.55
N LYS A 265 7.25 91.90 -100.86
CA LYS A 265 7.23 90.54 -101.44
C LYS A 265 8.42 89.70 -100.98
N GLN A 266 9.62 90.28 -100.90
CA GLN A 266 10.80 89.58 -100.37
C GLN A 266 10.68 89.30 -98.88
N ASP A 267 10.18 90.25 -98.09
CA ASP A 267 9.91 90.08 -96.67
C ASP A 267 8.80 89.03 -96.45
N ARG A 268 7.75 89.03 -97.28
CA ARG A 268 6.72 87.98 -97.27
C ARG A 268 7.31 86.61 -97.58
N ALA A 269 8.15 86.48 -98.60
CA ALA A 269 8.80 85.21 -98.93
C ALA A 269 9.80 84.74 -97.85
N CYS A 270 10.42 85.66 -97.11
CA CYS A 270 11.29 85.34 -95.98
C CYS A 270 10.49 84.92 -94.74
N LEU A 271 9.33 85.56 -94.51
CA LEU A 271 8.38 85.18 -93.47
C LEU A 271 7.74 83.83 -93.75
N ASP A 272 7.30 83.56 -94.98
CA ASP A 272 6.71 82.27 -95.36
C ASP A 272 7.74 81.13 -95.18
N LYS A 273 9.02 81.34 -95.55
CA LYS A 273 10.10 80.37 -95.28
C LYS A 273 10.39 80.16 -93.79
N ASN A 274 10.33 81.22 -92.99
CA ASN A 274 10.48 81.11 -91.54
C ASN A 274 9.27 80.42 -90.90
N GLU A 275 8.07 80.64 -91.42
CA GLU A 275 6.84 79.97 -90.98
C GLU A 275 6.90 78.47 -91.30
N ASP A 276 7.35 78.10 -92.50
CA ASP A 276 7.58 76.70 -92.88
C ASP A 276 8.64 76.04 -91.99
N LEU A 277 9.77 76.72 -91.74
CA LEU A 277 10.84 76.20 -90.89
C LEU A 277 10.41 76.08 -89.42
N LEU A 278 9.66 77.06 -88.90
CA LEU A 278 9.09 77.03 -87.55
C LEU A 278 8.05 75.92 -87.42
N SER A 279 7.21 75.72 -88.45
CA SER A 279 6.22 74.65 -88.48
C SER A 279 6.88 73.27 -88.52
N GLU A 280 7.90 73.08 -89.36
CA GLU A 280 8.64 71.82 -89.46
C GLU A 280 9.44 71.50 -88.20
N THR A 281 10.12 72.49 -87.62
CA THR A 281 10.85 72.32 -86.34
C THR A 281 9.89 72.08 -85.17
N TRP A 282 8.76 72.78 -85.09
CA TRP A 282 7.73 72.55 -84.07
C TRP A 282 7.12 71.15 -84.21
N LEU A 283 6.78 70.70 -85.42
CA LEU A 283 6.30 69.34 -85.67
C LEU A 283 7.34 68.28 -85.31
N SER A 284 8.62 68.53 -85.55
CA SER A 284 9.71 67.63 -85.12
C SER A 284 9.79 67.52 -83.60
N VAL A 285 9.79 68.65 -82.88
CA VAL A 285 9.84 68.69 -81.41
C VAL A 285 8.60 68.03 -80.80
N VAL A 286 7.41 68.27 -81.36
CA VAL A 286 6.17 67.64 -80.91
C VAL A 286 6.19 66.13 -81.17
N ARG A 287 6.72 65.66 -82.30
CA ARG A 287 6.86 64.24 -82.60
C ARG A 287 7.86 63.55 -81.68
N GLU A 288 9.03 64.14 -81.44
CA GLU A 288 10.05 63.56 -80.56
C GLU A 288 9.58 63.50 -79.11
N ARG A 289 9.02 64.60 -78.59
CA ARG A 289 8.46 64.62 -77.22
C ARG A 289 7.25 63.69 -77.10
N GLY A 290 6.37 63.68 -78.10
CA GLY A 290 5.24 62.77 -78.16
C GLY A 290 5.66 61.30 -78.17
N GLY A 291 6.68 60.95 -78.96
CA GLY A 291 7.26 59.60 -78.99
C GLY A 291 7.90 59.19 -77.66
N ALA A 292 8.63 60.09 -77.00
CA ALA A 292 9.18 59.86 -75.66
C ALA A 292 8.06 59.59 -74.64
N TYR A 293 7.02 60.43 -74.61
CA TYR A 293 5.87 60.21 -73.72
C TYR A 293 5.14 58.89 -74.00
N LEU A 294 4.98 58.49 -75.27
CA LEU A 294 4.37 57.20 -75.61
C LEU A 294 5.21 56.02 -75.10
N SER A 295 6.54 56.08 -75.24
CA SER A 295 7.43 55.04 -74.70
C SER A 295 7.38 54.97 -73.17
N GLU A 296 7.25 56.11 -72.50
CA GLU A 296 7.08 56.18 -71.05
C GLU A 296 5.72 55.60 -70.62
N ILE A 297 4.64 55.90 -71.36
CA ILE A 297 3.32 55.31 -71.12
C ILE A 297 3.34 53.79 -71.33
N GLU A 298 4.01 53.29 -72.36
CA GLU A 298 4.15 51.84 -72.63
C GLU A 298 4.94 51.14 -71.51
N THR A 299 6.05 51.72 -71.08
CA THR A 299 6.86 51.16 -69.97
C THR A 299 6.10 51.20 -68.64
N LEU A 300 5.38 52.29 -68.35
CA LEU A 300 4.49 52.36 -67.20
C LEU A 300 3.37 51.31 -67.29
N SER A 301 2.72 51.16 -68.44
CA SER A 301 1.66 50.17 -68.64
C SER A 301 2.17 48.73 -68.41
N LYS A 302 3.38 48.42 -68.86
CA LYS A 302 4.03 47.12 -68.60
C LYS A 302 4.29 46.91 -67.11
N THR A 303 4.85 47.91 -66.42
CA THR A 303 5.11 47.80 -64.97
C THR A 303 3.82 47.70 -64.16
N PHE A 304 2.75 48.39 -64.55
CA PHE A 304 1.43 48.22 -63.96
C PHE A 304 0.87 46.80 -64.17
N GLY A 305 0.99 46.24 -65.38
CA GLY A 305 0.58 44.86 -65.64
C GLY A 305 1.34 43.83 -64.79
N ASP A 306 2.66 44.01 -64.65
CA ASP A 306 3.49 43.17 -63.78
C ASP A 306 3.06 43.29 -62.31
N LEU A 307 2.78 44.51 -61.82
CA LEU A 307 2.28 44.77 -60.47
C LEU A 307 0.89 44.15 -60.22
N GLU A 308 -0.01 44.19 -61.20
CA GLU A 308 -1.32 43.53 -61.10
C GLU A 308 -1.18 42.00 -61.04
N SER A 309 -0.29 41.43 -61.86
CA SER A 309 0.01 40.00 -61.82
C SER A 309 0.58 39.57 -60.46
N LEU A 310 1.49 40.37 -59.89
CA LEU A 310 2.04 40.14 -58.56
C LEU A 310 0.96 40.26 -57.47
N ARG A 311 0.11 41.28 -57.54
CA ARG A 311 -1.03 41.48 -56.62
C ARG A 311 -1.95 40.25 -56.62
N THR A 312 -2.33 39.75 -57.80
CA THR A 312 -3.19 38.56 -57.89
C THR A 312 -2.52 37.30 -57.34
N SER A 313 -1.20 37.14 -57.58
CA SER A 313 -0.41 36.05 -57.00
C SER A 313 -0.38 36.11 -55.46
N VAL A 314 -0.14 37.29 -54.89
CA VAL A 314 -0.13 37.50 -53.43
C VAL A 314 -1.51 37.23 -52.83
N ILE A 315 -2.60 37.64 -53.48
CA ILE A 315 -3.97 37.35 -53.02
C ILE A 315 -4.21 35.83 -52.99
N LYS A 316 -3.81 35.10 -54.03
CA LYS A 316 -3.92 33.63 -54.08
C LYS A 316 -3.10 32.97 -52.96
N MET A 317 -1.85 33.40 -52.77
CA MET A 317 -0.98 32.88 -51.71
C MET A 317 -1.57 33.15 -50.31
N LYS A 318 -2.14 34.34 -50.09
CA LYS A 318 -2.80 34.67 -48.82
C LYS A 318 -4.02 33.78 -48.58
N ALA A 319 -4.82 33.52 -49.61
CA ALA A 319 -5.98 32.63 -49.51
C ALA A 319 -5.57 31.18 -49.19
N THR A 320 -4.54 30.64 -49.85
CA THR A 320 -4.04 29.28 -49.57
C THR A 320 -3.48 29.16 -48.16
N LYS A 321 -2.67 30.15 -47.72
CA LYS A 321 -2.14 30.18 -46.36
C LYS A 321 -3.20 30.35 -45.28
N SER A 322 -4.25 31.13 -45.54
CA SER A 322 -5.41 31.22 -44.64
C SER A 322 -6.10 29.86 -44.48
N GLY A 323 -6.33 29.13 -45.59
CA GLY A 323 -6.94 27.80 -45.54
C GLY A 323 -6.06 26.74 -44.85
N GLU A 324 -4.73 26.81 -44.99
CA GLU A 324 -3.79 25.97 -44.23
C GLU A 324 -3.85 26.27 -42.72
N LEU A 325 -3.89 27.55 -42.34
CA LEU A 325 -3.99 27.98 -40.95
C LEU A 325 -5.28 27.47 -40.29
N GLU A 326 -6.41 27.53 -41.00
CA GLU A 326 -7.69 27.01 -40.54
C GLU A 326 -7.63 25.49 -40.29
N LYS A 327 -7.01 24.72 -41.20
CA LYS A 327 -6.80 23.27 -41.02
C LYS A 327 -5.95 22.98 -39.78
N PHE A 328 -4.81 23.67 -39.63
CA PHE A 328 -3.97 23.51 -38.45
C PHE A 328 -4.70 23.90 -37.15
N SER A 329 -5.58 24.89 -37.18
CA SER A 329 -6.41 25.26 -36.04
C SER A 329 -7.41 24.16 -35.64
N ALA A 330 -8.00 23.50 -36.63
CA ALA A 330 -8.92 22.37 -36.43
C ALA A 330 -8.19 21.13 -35.88
N ASP A 331 -7.02 20.80 -36.42
CA ASP A 331 -6.19 19.70 -35.94
C ASP A 331 -5.70 19.96 -34.49
N ARG A 332 -5.29 21.20 -34.19
CA ARG A 332 -4.94 21.61 -32.82
C ARG A 332 -6.12 21.43 -31.85
N ALA A 333 -7.33 21.81 -32.26
CA ALA A 333 -8.52 21.61 -31.43
C ALA A 333 -8.83 20.13 -31.20
N LYS A 334 -8.65 19.28 -32.22
CA LYS A 334 -8.82 17.82 -32.14
C LYS A 334 -7.79 17.19 -31.18
N ILE A 335 -6.52 17.52 -31.33
CA ILE A 335 -5.44 17.04 -30.43
C ILE A 335 -5.69 17.49 -28.99
N LYS A 336 -6.10 18.76 -28.79
CA LYS A 336 -6.44 19.26 -27.46
C LYS A 336 -7.57 18.44 -26.81
N LYS A 337 -8.64 18.14 -27.56
CA LYS A 337 -9.74 17.29 -27.05
C LYS A 337 -9.25 15.87 -26.69
N GLN A 338 -8.36 15.29 -27.49
CA GLN A 338 -7.75 13.99 -27.19
C GLN A 338 -6.90 14.06 -25.92
N LEU A 339 -6.07 15.10 -25.77
CA LEU A 339 -5.26 15.33 -24.57
C LEU A 339 -6.12 15.47 -23.32
N ASP A 340 -7.20 16.27 -23.39
CA ASP A 340 -8.14 16.43 -22.28
C ASP A 340 -8.82 15.10 -21.91
N THR A 341 -9.03 14.20 -22.88
CA THR A 341 -9.61 12.87 -22.63
C THR A 341 -8.62 11.97 -21.91
N VAL A 342 -7.38 11.89 -22.42
CA VAL A 342 -6.30 11.10 -21.81
C VAL A 342 -5.96 11.62 -20.40
N SER A 343 -5.98 12.94 -20.18
CA SER A 343 -5.76 13.52 -18.85
C SER A 343 -6.82 13.07 -17.85
N ARG A 344 -8.11 13.04 -18.25
CA ARG A 344 -9.19 12.54 -17.38
C ARG A 344 -9.06 11.06 -17.09
N GLU A 345 -8.64 10.26 -18.08
CA GLU A 345 -8.37 8.84 -17.87
C GLU A 345 -7.19 8.62 -16.92
N ALA A 346 -6.13 9.42 -17.04
CA ALA A 346 -4.99 9.39 -16.13
C ALA A 346 -5.39 9.76 -14.70
N ASP A 347 -6.20 10.80 -14.51
CA ASP A 347 -6.72 11.20 -13.19
C ASP A 347 -7.61 10.12 -12.57
N ALA A 348 -8.46 9.47 -13.38
CA ALA A 348 -9.29 8.36 -12.94
C ALA A 348 -8.47 7.12 -12.53
N LEU A 349 -7.43 6.78 -13.29
CA LEU A 349 -6.50 5.70 -12.94
C LEU A 349 -5.72 6.02 -11.66
N LYS A 350 -5.30 7.27 -11.47
CA LYS A 350 -4.62 7.72 -10.26
C LYS A 350 -5.51 7.57 -9.03
N SER A 351 -6.77 8.03 -9.11
CA SER A 351 -7.74 7.85 -8.03
C SER A 351 -8.01 6.38 -7.69
N ARG A 352 -8.02 5.49 -8.70
CA ARG A 352 -8.13 4.04 -8.49
C ARG A 352 -6.91 3.46 -7.78
N LEU A 353 -5.71 3.89 -8.14
CA LEU A 353 -4.47 3.47 -7.50
C LEU A 353 -4.43 3.92 -6.04
N ASP A 354 -4.79 5.18 -5.76
CA ASP A 354 -4.87 5.69 -4.39
C ASP A 354 -5.85 4.85 -3.54
N GLY A 355 -7.02 4.50 -4.10
CA GLY A 355 -7.96 3.59 -3.44
C GLY A 355 -7.48 2.13 -3.32
N GLU A 356 -6.52 1.67 -4.12
CA GLU A 356 -5.86 0.37 -3.94
C GLU A 356 -4.81 0.41 -2.83
N ILE A 357 -4.05 1.50 -2.75
CA ILE A 357 -3.07 1.74 -1.69
C ILE A 357 -3.77 1.79 -0.32
N GLU A 358 -4.89 2.53 -0.21
CA GLU A 358 -5.70 2.57 1.02
C GLU A 358 -6.27 1.19 1.39
N ARG A 359 -6.73 0.40 0.41
CA ARG A 359 -7.18 -0.97 0.68
C ARG A 359 -6.03 -1.87 1.14
N SER A 360 -4.84 -1.73 0.54
CA SER A 360 -3.66 -2.49 0.94
C SER A 360 -3.23 -2.16 2.37
N SER A 361 -3.22 -0.88 2.75
CA SER A 361 -2.84 -0.47 4.11
C SER A 361 -3.82 -0.99 5.16
N VAL A 362 -5.13 -1.03 4.85
CA VAL A 362 -6.13 -1.65 5.72
C VAL A 362 -5.86 -3.15 5.86
N LEU A 363 -5.56 -3.85 4.78
CA LEU A 363 -5.23 -5.29 4.81
C LEU A 363 -3.95 -5.57 5.62
N GLU A 364 -2.91 -4.76 5.47
CA GLU A 364 -1.68 -4.85 6.29
C GLU A 364 -2.01 -4.72 7.78
N SER A 365 -2.81 -3.72 8.17
CA SER A 365 -3.22 -3.55 9.57
C SER A 365 -4.05 -4.71 10.13
N LEU A 366 -4.81 -5.41 9.27
CA LEU A 366 -5.58 -6.60 9.63
C LEU A 366 -4.65 -7.80 9.84
N VAL A 367 -3.64 -7.95 8.98
CA VAL A 367 -2.62 -9.01 9.10
C VAL A 367 -1.80 -8.81 10.37
N ASP A 368 -1.36 -7.59 10.67
CA ASP A 368 -0.61 -7.29 11.89
C ASP A 368 -1.41 -7.64 13.15
N ARG A 369 -2.69 -7.28 13.18
CA ARG A 369 -3.58 -7.62 14.30
C ARG A 369 -3.80 -9.13 14.43
N ALA A 370 -3.92 -9.84 13.30
CA ALA A 370 -4.04 -11.30 13.30
C ALA A 370 -2.75 -11.96 13.82
N LEU A 371 -1.59 -11.45 13.44
CA LEU A 371 -0.29 -11.90 13.96
C LEU A 371 -0.17 -11.66 15.46
N GLU A 372 -0.58 -10.50 15.96
CA GLU A 372 -0.64 -10.23 17.42
C GLU A 372 -1.56 -11.21 18.16
N HIS A 373 -2.72 -11.54 17.59
CA HIS A 373 -3.61 -12.55 18.18
C HIS A 373 -2.96 -13.93 18.21
N VAL A 374 -2.32 -14.35 17.11
CA VAL A 374 -1.63 -15.64 17.02
C VAL A 374 -0.47 -15.72 18.01
N THR A 375 0.32 -14.66 18.18
CA THR A 375 1.42 -14.63 19.15
C THR A 375 0.92 -14.71 20.58
N LYS A 376 -0.14 -13.97 20.94
CA LYS A 376 -0.81 -14.06 22.25
C LYS A 376 -1.36 -15.46 22.53
N HIS A 377 -2.05 -16.06 21.56
CA HIS A 377 -2.55 -17.43 21.71
C HIS A 377 -1.43 -18.47 21.83
N ARG A 378 -0.34 -18.31 21.08
CA ARG A 378 0.85 -19.18 21.22
C ARG A 378 1.47 -19.07 22.61
N ALA A 379 1.60 -17.86 23.15
CA ALA A 379 2.13 -17.65 24.50
C ALA A 379 1.24 -18.33 25.55
N SER A 380 -0.07 -18.09 25.52
CA SER A 380 -1.04 -18.72 26.43
C SER A 380 -1.04 -20.26 26.31
N ARG A 381 -0.94 -20.79 25.09
CA ARG A 381 -0.82 -22.25 24.87
C ARG A 381 0.46 -22.81 25.47
N ASN A 382 1.59 -22.12 25.32
CA ASN A 382 2.86 -22.56 25.89
C ASN A 382 2.84 -22.54 27.42
N GLU A 383 2.22 -21.53 28.04
CA GLU A 383 2.00 -21.49 29.49
C GLU A 383 1.15 -22.67 29.96
N ALA A 384 0.06 -22.97 29.26
CA ALA A 384 -0.78 -24.13 29.56
C ALA A 384 -0.01 -25.45 29.42
N ILE A 385 0.82 -25.60 28.39
CA ILE A 385 1.68 -26.79 28.21
C ILE A 385 2.62 -26.94 29.40
N VAL A 386 3.32 -25.87 29.79
CA VAL A 386 4.23 -25.90 30.96
C VAL A 386 3.49 -26.30 32.23
N GLU A 387 2.28 -25.78 32.46
CA GLU A 387 1.50 -26.12 33.65
C GLU A 387 1.01 -27.58 33.62
N THR A 388 0.56 -28.07 32.47
CA THR A 388 0.19 -29.49 32.33
C THR A 388 1.39 -30.43 32.55
N GLU A 389 2.58 -30.02 32.13
CA GLU A 389 3.81 -30.78 32.34
C GLU A 389 4.20 -30.85 33.83
N LYS A 390 4.07 -29.73 34.57
CA LYS A 390 4.26 -29.73 36.03
C LYS A 390 3.31 -30.69 36.73
N VAL A 391 2.03 -30.67 36.36
CA VAL A 391 1.02 -31.59 36.91
C VAL A 391 1.36 -33.04 36.57
N ARG A 392 1.79 -33.32 35.33
CA ARG A 392 2.21 -34.66 34.90
C ARG A 392 3.36 -35.20 35.74
N VAL A 393 4.42 -34.40 35.93
CA VAL A 393 5.59 -34.76 36.74
C VAL A 393 5.20 -34.91 38.22
N GLY A 394 4.35 -34.03 38.75
CA GLY A 394 3.83 -34.14 40.11
C GLY A 394 3.02 -35.43 40.32
N LEU A 395 2.18 -35.79 39.36
CA LEU A 395 1.39 -37.03 39.41
C LEU A 395 2.27 -38.27 39.32
N SER A 396 3.32 -38.27 38.48
CA SER A 396 4.25 -39.40 38.41
C SER A 396 5.02 -39.58 39.72
N ALA A 397 5.49 -38.49 40.33
CA ALA A 397 6.15 -38.54 41.64
C ALA A 397 5.21 -39.06 42.74
N SER A 398 3.95 -38.61 42.76
CA SER A 398 2.93 -39.11 43.70
C SER A 398 2.62 -40.60 43.49
N ARG A 399 2.52 -41.05 42.24
CA ARG A 399 2.34 -42.47 41.89
C ARG A 399 3.52 -43.33 42.37
N GLU A 400 4.74 -42.84 42.22
CA GLU A 400 5.92 -43.57 42.70
C GLU A 400 5.98 -43.63 44.24
N ALA A 401 5.67 -42.53 44.92
CA ALA A 401 5.59 -42.48 46.38
C ALA A 401 4.52 -43.44 46.93
N THR A 402 3.32 -43.43 46.33
CA THR A 402 2.24 -44.35 46.72
C THR A 402 2.61 -45.81 46.45
N ALA A 403 3.26 -46.12 45.32
CA ALA A 403 3.78 -47.46 45.06
C ALA A 403 4.82 -47.91 46.10
N LYS A 404 5.72 -47.01 46.54
CA LYS A 404 6.70 -47.30 47.60
C LYS A 404 6.03 -47.58 48.94
N LEU A 405 5.07 -46.76 49.34
CA LEU A 405 4.29 -46.96 50.58
C LEU A 405 3.50 -48.27 50.55
N LEU A 406 2.91 -48.63 49.41
CA LEU A 406 2.21 -49.92 49.25
C LEU A 406 3.15 -51.11 49.39
N ARG A 407 4.38 -51.03 48.84
CA ARG A 407 5.41 -52.08 49.03
C ARG A 407 5.81 -52.20 50.51
N GLN A 408 6.07 -51.08 51.19
CA GLN A 408 6.38 -51.07 52.62
C GLN A 408 5.24 -51.65 53.46
N ARG A 409 3.98 -51.25 53.18
CA ARG A 409 2.80 -51.79 53.85
C ARG A 409 2.69 -53.31 53.70
N LYS A 410 2.98 -53.86 52.51
CA LYS A 410 2.97 -55.32 52.30
C LYS A 410 4.02 -56.03 53.16
N VAL A 411 5.22 -55.46 53.27
CA VAL A 411 6.29 -56.00 54.14
C VAL A 411 5.85 -55.97 55.60
N CYS A 412 5.36 -54.83 56.10
CA CYS A 412 4.90 -54.73 57.49
C CYS A 412 3.74 -55.70 57.82
N ILE A 413 2.81 -55.93 56.88
CA ILE A 413 1.74 -56.92 57.05
C ILE A 413 2.32 -58.33 57.17
N ALA A 414 3.31 -58.68 56.35
CA ALA A 414 3.97 -59.98 56.42
C ALA A 414 4.74 -60.16 57.75
N GLU A 415 5.47 -59.14 58.19
CA GLU A 415 6.17 -59.13 59.49
C GLU A 415 5.19 -59.27 60.66
N ALA A 416 4.08 -58.53 60.64
CA ALA A 416 3.03 -58.64 61.66
C ALA A 416 2.39 -60.04 61.69
N ALA A 417 2.17 -60.67 60.52
CA ALA A 417 1.68 -62.03 60.45
C ALA A 417 2.66 -63.05 61.05
N GLU A 418 3.96 -62.86 60.84
CA GLU A 418 4.99 -63.74 61.40
C GLU A 418 5.14 -63.56 62.91
N LEU A 419 5.11 -62.32 63.40
CA LEU A 419 5.03 -62.03 64.84
C LEU A 419 3.78 -62.62 65.48
N THR A 420 2.64 -62.60 64.78
CA THR A 420 1.42 -63.24 65.29
C THR A 420 1.59 -64.75 65.44
N LYS A 421 2.28 -65.42 64.51
CA LYS A 421 2.59 -66.85 64.65
C LYS A 421 3.56 -67.11 65.80
N SER A 422 4.59 -66.29 65.97
CA SER A 422 5.56 -66.46 67.06
C SER A 422 4.91 -66.26 68.43
N ILE A 423 4.02 -65.27 68.57
CA ILE A 423 3.18 -65.08 69.77
C ILE A 423 2.37 -66.34 70.06
N ARG A 424 1.67 -66.92 69.07
CA ARG A 424 0.90 -68.16 69.26
C ARG A 424 1.75 -69.34 69.75
N VAL A 425 2.98 -69.48 69.23
CA VAL A 425 3.91 -70.52 69.68
C VAL A 425 4.35 -70.28 71.12
N LEU A 426 4.63 -69.02 71.48
CA LEU A 426 4.99 -68.65 72.85
C LEU A 426 3.83 -68.87 73.82
N GLU A 427 2.60 -68.49 73.44
CA GLU A 427 1.37 -68.73 74.21
C GLU A 427 1.16 -70.23 74.46
N ALA A 428 1.29 -71.07 73.43
CA ALA A 428 1.20 -72.52 73.58
C ALA A 428 2.28 -73.10 74.50
N ARG A 429 3.51 -72.55 74.44
CA ARG A 429 4.60 -72.94 75.34
C ARG A 429 4.33 -72.50 76.77
N THR A 430 3.84 -71.28 76.99
CA THR A 430 3.47 -70.80 78.32
C THR A 430 2.35 -71.67 78.90
N ASP A 431 1.32 -71.98 78.13
CA ASP A 431 0.21 -72.86 78.53
C ASP A 431 0.68 -74.27 78.88
N PHE A 432 1.64 -74.82 78.14
CA PHE A 432 2.24 -76.10 78.48
C PHE A 432 2.99 -76.04 79.81
N THR A 433 3.83 -75.01 80.01
CA THR A 433 4.60 -74.84 81.26
C THR A 433 3.72 -74.55 82.46
N THR A 434 2.64 -73.78 82.31
CA THR A 434 1.69 -73.51 83.40
C THR A 434 0.97 -74.80 83.80
N ARG A 435 0.50 -75.60 82.84
CA ARG A 435 -0.09 -76.92 83.13
C ARG A 435 0.91 -77.88 83.78
N ALA A 436 2.16 -77.89 83.34
CA ALA A 436 3.20 -78.70 83.96
C ALA A 436 3.44 -78.30 85.42
N LEU A 437 3.59 -77.00 85.69
CA LEU A 437 3.70 -76.45 87.05
C LEU A 437 2.46 -76.74 87.90
N GLU A 438 1.25 -76.61 87.35
CA GLU A 438 0.02 -76.98 88.05
C GLU A 438 0.00 -78.46 88.42
N SER A 439 0.43 -79.34 87.50
CA SER A 439 0.53 -80.78 87.77
C SER A 439 1.57 -81.10 88.85
N GLU A 440 2.67 -80.35 88.90
CA GLU A 440 3.68 -80.47 89.94
C GLU A 440 3.15 -79.96 91.29
N ARG A 441 2.45 -78.83 91.32
CA ARG A 441 1.75 -78.32 92.52
C ARG A 441 0.65 -79.27 93.01
N VAL A 442 -0.01 -80.00 92.12
CA VAL A 442 -0.95 -81.07 92.51
C VAL A 442 -0.17 -82.22 93.14
N ARG A 443 0.91 -82.70 92.52
CA ARG A 443 1.76 -83.75 93.10
C ARG A 443 2.34 -83.36 94.45
N GLU A 444 2.79 -82.11 94.59
CA GLU A 444 3.31 -81.57 95.85
C GLU A 444 2.20 -81.53 96.92
N ARG A 445 0.98 -81.11 96.56
CA ARG A 445 -0.19 -81.20 97.46
C ARG A 445 -0.51 -82.64 97.84
N GLU A 446 -0.56 -83.57 96.89
CA GLU A 446 -0.79 -85.00 97.16
C GLU A 446 0.30 -85.60 98.06
N LEU A 447 1.57 -85.24 97.85
CA LEU A 447 2.68 -85.66 98.71
C LEU A 447 2.58 -85.04 100.09
N SER A 448 2.24 -83.74 100.18
CA SER A 448 1.99 -83.05 101.44
C SER A 448 0.83 -83.68 102.21
N GLU A 449 -0.27 -84.01 101.53
CA GLU A 449 -1.42 -84.74 102.08
C GLU A 449 -1.04 -86.16 102.50
N ARG A 450 -0.23 -86.89 101.73
CA ARG A 450 0.31 -88.20 102.13
C ARG A 450 1.20 -88.10 103.36
N VAL A 451 2.06 -87.08 103.44
CA VAL A 451 2.90 -86.81 104.61
C VAL A 451 2.03 -86.44 105.82
N ALA A 452 1.01 -85.60 105.63
CA ALA A 452 0.04 -85.26 106.68
C ALA A 452 -0.77 -86.48 107.12
N ALA A 453 -1.17 -87.35 106.19
CA ALA A 453 -1.89 -88.59 106.47
C ALA A 453 -1.01 -89.62 107.17
N LEU A 454 0.28 -89.73 106.81
CA LEU A 454 1.26 -90.56 107.51
C LEU A 454 1.54 -90.01 108.90
N ARG A 455 1.66 -88.69 109.07
CA ARG A 455 1.72 -88.04 110.39
C ARG A 455 0.46 -88.32 111.21
N ALA A 456 -0.72 -88.25 110.60
CA ALA A 456 -1.99 -88.60 111.23
C ALA A 456 -2.15 -90.11 111.49
N GLN A 457 -1.49 -90.99 110.72
CA GLN A 457 -1.42 -92.43 110.99
C GLN A 457 -0.49 -92.75 112.16
N ILE A 458 0.65 -92.05 112.26
CA ILE A 458 1.53 -92.08 113.44
C ILE A 458 0.78 -91.56 114.67
N GLU A 459 -0.01 -90.49 114.51
CA GLU A 459 -0.86 -89.94 115.58
C GLU A 459 -2.05 -90.88 115.91
N LYS A 460 -2.58 -91.64 114.94
CA LYS A 460 -3.64 -92.65 115.14
C LYS A 460 -3.17 -93.96 115.78
N GLU A 461 -1.89 -94.33 115.67
CA GLU A 461 -1.31 -95.42 116.49
C GLU A 461 -1.10 -95.01 117.95
N THR A 462 -1.25 -93.71 118.26
CA THR A 462 -1.07 -93.16 119.61
C THR A 462 -2.31 -92.47 120.20
N VAL A 463 -3.52 -92.69 119.66
CA VAL A 463 -4.80 -92.65 120.40
C VAL A 463 -5.99 -93.00 119.47
N ARG A 464 -6.85 -93.93 119.92
CA ARG A 464 -8.23 -94.20 119.45
C ARG A 464 -9.16 -94.10 120.68
N PRO A 465 -10.48 -93.99 120.54
CA PRO A 465 -11.31 -93.35 119.49
C PRO A 465 -12.47 -92.50 120.09
N GLN A 466 -13.26 -91.75 119.30
CA GLN A 466 -14.73 -91.48 119.37
C GLN A 466 -15.08 -90.39 118.30
N MET A 467 -15.85 -90.65 117.22
CA MET A 467 -17.32 -90.48 117.04
C MET A 467 -17.82 -89.05 117.37
N SER A 468 -18.59 -88.28 116.58
CA SER A 468 -19.67 -88.53 115.60
C SER A 468 -20.10 -87.17 114.92
N PRO A 469 -21.24 -86.99 114.19
CA PRO A 469 -21.24 -86.59 112.77
C PRO A 469 -21.91 -85.22 112.45
N ARG A 470 -21.70 -84.70 111.23
CA ARG A 470 -22.72 -83.97 110.46
C ARG A 470 -22.46 -84.13 108.95
N LYS A 471 -23.44 -84.74 108.26
CA LYS A 471 -23.58 -84.89 106.81
C LYS A 471 -24.86 -84.16 106.36
N LEU A 472 -24.93 -83.87 105.05
CA LEU A 472 -26.09 -83.67 104.13
C LEU A 472 -25.93 -82.35 103.36
N GLY A 473 -25.83 -82.24 102.02
CA GLY A 473 -25.80 -83.14 100.84
C GLY A 473 -25.25 -82.30 99.64
N VAL A 474 -24.50 -82.78 98.62
CA VAL A 474 -24.82 -83.70 97.49
C VAL A 474 -26.06 -83.21 96.71
N SER A 475 -26.13 -82.95 95.39
CA SER A 475 -25.49 -83.44 94.14
C SER A 475 -25.91 -82.49 92.99
N ASN A 476 -25.06 -82.11 92.01
CA ASN A 476 -24.77 -82.73 90.71
C ASN A 476 -25.77 -82.42 89.56
N GLU A 477 -25.20 -82.04 88.38
CA GLU A 477 -25.79 -82.03 87.01
C GLU A 477 -26.77 -80.86 86.72
N THR A 478 -26.83 -80.18 85.57
CA THR A 478 -26.40 -80.39 84.18
C THR A 478 -26.54 -79.04 83.43
N GLU A 479 -25.91 -78.94 82.26
CA GLU A 479 -26.28 -78.13 81.08
C GLU A 479 -27.04 -76.79 81.19
N SER A 480 -26.53 -75.85 80.38
CA SER A 480 -27.25 -74.90 79.51
C SER A 480 -26.64 -73.52 79.68
N GLY A 481 -25.85 -73.03 78.72
CA GLY A 481 -26.44 -72.62 77.47
C GLY A 481 -27.16 -71.28 77.68
N SER A 482 -26.41 -70.21 77.86
CA SER A 482 -26.92 -68.84 77.70
C SER A 482 -25.80 -67.93 77.21
N ARG A 483 -25.35 -68.21 75.99
CA ARG A 483 -24.88 -67.15 75.12
C ARG A 483 -26.14 -66.37 74.77
N VAL A 484 -26.19 -65.12 75.21
CA VAL A 484 -27.15 -64.10 74.80
C VAL A 484 -27.41 -64.27 73.31
N LYS A 485 -28.52 -64.93 72.97
CA LYS A 485 -29.08 -64.90 71.63
C LYS A 485 -29.57 -63.47 71.46
N MET A 486 -28.76 -62.64 70.81
CA MET A 486 -29.35 -61.77 69.81
C MET A 486 -30.20 -62.68 68.93
N SER A 487 -31.48 -62.37 68.84
CA SER A 487 -32.45 -63.24 68.18
C SER A 487 -31.93 -63.49 66.75
N ARG A 488 -31.83 -64.77 66.38
CA ARG A 488 -31.42 -65.14 65.02
C ARG A 488 -32.42 -64.55 64.03
N GLU A 489 -33.65 -64.34 64.48
CA GLU A 489 -34.70 -63.65 63.76
C GLU A 489 -34.37 -62.17 63.51
N ASP A 490 -33.75 -61.45 64.45
CA ASP A 490 -33.37 -60.04 64.31
C ASP A 490 -32.22 -59.88 63.29
N GLU A 491 -31.24 -60.77 63.34
CA GLU A 491 -30.12 -60.79 62.38
C GLU A 491 -30.60 -61.17 60.97
N ILE A 492 -31.54 -62.12 60.86
CA ILE A 492 -32.18 -62.46 59.60
C ILE A 492 -33.03 -61.28 59.07
N GLU A 493 -33.71 -60.56 59.95
CA GLU A 493 -34.52 -59.40 59.55
C GLU A 493 -33.64 -58.24 59.07
N ASP A 494 -32.53 -57.95 59.75
CA ASP A 494 -31.56 -56.94 59.33
C ASP A 494 -30.88 -57.28 57.99
N LEU A 495 -30.59 -58.57 57.75
CA LEU A 495 -30.07 -59.03 56.46
C LEU A 495 -31.12 -58.92 55.35
N ARG A 496 -32.38 -59.26 55.62
CA ARG A 496 -33.50 -59.07 54.66
C ARG A 496 -33.71 -57.59 54.32
N ARG A 497 -33.62 -56.69 55.30
CA ARG A 497 -33.73 -55.23 55.07
C ARG A 497 -32.62 -54.70 54.17
N LYS A 498 -31.40 -55.25 54.25
CA LYS A 498 -30.26 -54.83 53.40
C LYS A 498 -30.35 -55.35 51.97
N LEU A 499 -31.05 -56.45 51.74
CA LEU A 499 -31.20 -57.09 50.42
C LEU A 499 -32.43 -56.59 49.65
N ASN A 500 -33.35 -55.90 50.32
CA ASN A 500 -34.60 -55.42 49.73
C ASN A 500 -34.56 -53.91 49.45
N CYS A 501 -35.34 -53.47 48.46
CA CYS A 501 -35.47 -52.07 48.11
C CYS A 501 -36.05 -51.26 49.27
N SER A 502 -35.47 -50.09 49.54
CA SER A 502 -35.92 -49.17 50.60
C SER A 502 -37.29 -48.54 50.38
N ILE A 503 -37.80 -48.57 49.13
CA ILE A 503 -39.11 -48.01 48.75
C ILE A 503 -40.18 -49.10 48.74
N VAL A 504 -39.83 -50.28 48.21
CA VAL A 504 -40.69 -51.47 48.18
C VAL A 504 -39.94 -52.58 48.90
N THR A 505 -40.15 -52.68 50.22
CA THR A 505 -39.43 -53.60 51.11
C THR A 505 -39.68 -55.08 50.83
N THR A 506 -40.59 -55.40 49.90
CA THR A 506 -40.91 -56.75 49.45
C THR A 506 -40.17 -57.16 48.18
N GLN A 507 -39.44 -56.25 47.52
CA GLN A 507 -38.67 -56.54 46.31
C GLN A 507 -37.16 -56.49 46.57
N PRO A 508 -36.37 -57.36 45.93
CA PRO A 508 -34.92 -57.32 46.04
C PRO A 508 -34.35 -56.08 45.35
N VAL A 509 -33.12 -55.74 45.73
CA VAL A 509 -32.35 -54.71 45.05
C VAL A 509 -31.81 -55.25 43.73
N GLU A 510 -32.07 -54.54 42.63
CA GLU A 510 -31.69 -54.96 41.27
C GLU A 510 -31.00 -53.85 40.47
N VAL A 511 -31.05 -52.60 40.93
CA VAL A 511 -30.53 -51.43 40.20
C VAL A 511 -29.76 -50.51 41.14
N VAL A 512 -28.60 -50.05 40.69
CA VAL A 512 -27.80 -48.99 41.33
C VAL A 512 -27.89 -47.71 40.52
N LEU A 513 -28.03 -46.58 41.21
CA LEU A 513 -27.86 -45.26 40.62
C LEU A 513 -26.39 -44.84 40.69
N THR A 514 -25.69 -44.82 39.55
CA THR A 514 -24.23 -44.61 39.50
C THR A 514 -23.78 -43.23 40.00
N ARG A 515 -24.68 -42.23 40.00
CA ARG A 515 -24.38 -40.87 40.47
C ARG A 515 -24.26 -40.76 41.97
N CYS A 516 -25.03 -41.54 42.73
CA CYS A 516 -25.08 -41.44 44.19
C CYS A 516 -24.90 -42.78 44.92
N GLY A 517 -24.76 -43.89 44.20
CA GLY A 517 -24.50 -45.22 44.76
C GLY A 517 -25.69 -45.88 45.47
N HIS A 518 -26.87 -45.25 45.47
CA HIS A 518 -28.06 -45.80 46.12
C HIS A 518 -28.71 -46.91 45.29
N LEU A 519 -29.34 -47.84 46.01
CA LEU A 519 -29.75 -49.16 45.57
C LEU A 519 -31.29 -49.31 45.65
N PHE A 520 -31.92 -49.75 44.55
CA PHE A 520 -33.38 -49.88 44.45
C PHE A 520 -33.80 -51.10 43.61
N SER A 521 -35.09 -51.46 43.65
CA SER A 521 -35.65 -52.42 42.69
C SER A 521 -35.83 -51.77 41.33
N ARG A 522 -35.81 -52.59 40.26
CA ARG A 522 -35.96 -52.09 38.89
C ARG A 522 -37.31 -51.42 38.65
N GLN A 523 -38.36 -51.91 39.29
CA GLN A 523 -39.70 -51.32 39.21
C GLN A 523 -39.73 -49.89 39.76
N CYS A 524 -39.10 -49.64 40.91
CA CYS A 524 -39.06 -48.32 41.53
C CYS A 524 -38.33 -47.29 40.66
N VAL A 525 -37.16 -47.65 40.12
CA VAL A 525 -36.38 -46.74 39.25
C VAL A 525 -37.12 -46.45 37.94
N ASN A 526 -37.73 -47.47 37.33
CA ASN A 526 -38.50 -47.31 36.10
C ASN A 526 -39.73 -46.41 36.30
N ASN A 527 -40.44 -46.55 37.43
CA ASN A 527 -41.58 -45.69 37.75
C ASN A 527 -41.17 -44.22 37.94
N LEU A 528 -40.02 -43.97 38.59
CA LEU A 528 -39.48 -42.62 38.76
C LEU A 528 -39.08 -41.98 37.42
N ILE A 529 -38.45 -42.77 36.54
CA ILE A 529 -38.07 -42.31 35.20
C ILE A 529 -39.30 -42.04 34.33
N ALA A 530 -40.28 -42.94 34.34
CA ALA A 530 -41.55 -42.81 33.61
C ALA A 530 -42.36 -41.60 34.09
N GLY A 531 -42.41 -41.39 35.41
CA GLY A 531 -43.05 -40.23 36.04
C GLY A 531 -42.26 -38.92 35.94
N ARG A 532 -41.14 -38.89 35.18
CA ARG A 532 -40.22 -37.73 35.04
C ARG A 532 -39.65 -37.19 36.38
N ASN A 533 -39.77 -37.96 37.46
CA ASN A 533 -39.25 -37.63 38.79
C ASN A 533 -37.84 -38.20 38.96
N ARG A 534 -36.89 -37.62 38.22
CA ARG A 534 -35.48 -38.04 38.10
C ARG A 534 -34.60 -37.56 39.25
N LYS A 535 -35.03 -37.78 40.49
CA LYS A 535 -34.28 -37.48 41.73
C LYS A 535 -34.25 -38.71 42.63
N CYS A 536 -33.09 -38.99 43.22
CA CYS A 536 -32.92 -40.10 44.15
C CYS A 536 -33.82 -39.90 45.39
N PRO A 537 -34.67 -40.88 45.77
CA PRO A 537 -35.54 -40.75 46.95
C PRO A 537 -34.80 -40.66 48.29
N ILE A 538 -33.54 -41.10 48.35
CA ILE A 538 -32.73 -41.09 49.58
C ILE A 538 -31.98 -39.77 49.74
N CYS A 539 -31.30 -39.31 48.69
CA CYS A 539 -30.39 -38.14 48.78
C CYS A 539 -30.78 -36.94 47.89
N GLY A 540 -31.83 -37.06 47.07
CA GLY A 540 -32.29 -35.97 46.19
C GLY A 540 -31.45 -35.71 44.93
N GLU A 541 -30.32 -36.41 44.77
CA GLU A 541 -29.42 -36.26 43.61
C GLU A 541 -30.13 -36.58 42.30
N ARG A 542 -29.90 -35.77 41.26
CA ARG A 542 -30.55 -35.97 39.95
C ARG A 542 -29.88 -37.13 39.20
N PHE A 543 -30.68 -37.98 38.55
CA PHE A 543 -30.15 -39.12 37.78
C PHE A 543 -30.89 -39.30 36.44
N GLY A 544 -30.15 -39.70 35.40
CA GLY A 544 -30.70 -40.04 34.08
C GLY A 544 -30.96 -41.53 33.91
N GLN A 545 -31.53 -41.91 32.76
CA GLN A 545 -31.75 -43.31 32.40
C GLN A 545 -30.42 -44.08 32.24
N ASP A 546 -29.37 -43.40 31.77
CA ASP A 546 -28.03 -43.98 31.61
C ASP A 546 -27.32 -44.25 32.94
N ASP A 547 -27.76 -43.56 34.02
CA ASP A 547 -27.20 -43.67 35.36
C ASP A 547 -27.82 -44.83 36.17
N ALA A 548 -28.89 -45.46 35.67
CA ALA A 548 -29.49 -46.64 36.27
C ALA A 548 -28.84 -47.91 35.70
N LYS A 549 -28.01 -48.59 36.48
CA LYS A 549 -27.33 -49.82 36.05
C LYS A 549 -27.88 -51.04 36.81
N PRO A 550 -28.18 -52.15 36.13
CA PRO A 550 -28.60 -53.36 36.80
C PRO A 550 -27.44 -53.95 37.62
N ILE A 551 -27.76 -54.51 38.78
CA ILE A 551 -26.84 -55.27 39.61
C ILE A 551 -27.43 -56.66 39.85
N TYR A 552 -26.55 -57.65 39.97
CA TYR A 552 -26.90 -59.02 40.29
C TYR A 552 -26.11 -59.39 41.54
N LEU A 553 -26.83 -59.77 42.59
CA LEU A 553 -26.25 -60.25 43.85
C LEU A 553 -26.39 -61.78 43.80
N ASP A 554 -25.30 -62.47 43.47
CA ASP A 554 -25.22 -63.95 43.49
C ASP A 554 -25.03 -64.48 44.91
#